data_AF-A0A382B356-F1
#
_entry.id   AF-A0A382B356-F1
#
_cell.length_a   1.000
_cell.length_b   1.000
_cell.length_c   1.000
_cell.angle_alpha   90.00
_cell.angle_beta   90.00
_cell.angle_gamma   90.00
#
_symmetry.space_group_name_H-M   'P 1'
#
loop_
_entity.id
_entity.type
_entity.pdbx_description
1 polymer ?
#
loop_
_entity_poly.entity_id
_entity_poly.type
_entity_poly.pdbx_seq_one_letter_code
_entity_poly.pdbx_strand_id
1 'polypeptide(L)'
;MKICFVVIEIGFFLSHRFALAKAISNKHKVVLITDTSKAKSGDFLQLEDAGIEIIPLKKRQQSATLREYLRYVCELKKKINACSPEYVFFTGTEISMFGALIHNLIGTKKSFFLITGLGPFFLPNNFKVRLFRAINKIAYLFLMFNKNFRFIFQNQNDMDIFLDKNISNKSNSLLISGSGINT
;
A
#
# COMPACT_ATOMS: atom_id res chain seq x y z
N MET A 1 -11.84 12.23 -10.76
CA MET A 1 -10.58 11.47 -10.82
C MET A 1 -10.83 10.01 -10.47
N LYS A 2 -9.94 9.09 -10.86
CA LYS A 2 -10.00 7.68 -10.43
C LYS A 2 -8.88 7.37 -9.43
N ILE A 3 -9.25 6.90 -8.24
CA ILE A 3 -8.34 6.69 -7.11
C ILE A 3 -8.41 5.23 -6.69
N CYS A 4 -7.26 4.57 -6.59
CA CYS A 4 -7.16 3.17 -6.19
C CYS A 4 -6.52 3.05 -4.80
N PHE A 5 -7.15 2.29 -3.91
CA PHE A 5 -6.53 1.79 -2.69
C PHE A 5 -6.06 0.37 -2.92
N VAL A 6 -4.83 0.07 -2.50
CA VAL A 6 -4.29 -1.29 -2.47
C VAL A 6 -4.01 -1.64 -1.02
N VAL A 7 -4.67 -2.69 -0.54
CA VAL A 7 -4.60 -3.14 0.85
C VAL A 7 -4.45 -4.66 0.89
N ILE A 8 -3.81 -5.18 1.92
CA ILE A 8 -3.53 -6.62 2.04
C ILE A 8 -4.79 -7.47 2.22
N GLU A 9 -5.79 -6.97 2.95
CA GLU A 9 -7.01 -7.71 3.33
C GLU A 9 -8.16 -6.75 3.60
N ILE A 10 -9.38 -7.13 3.21
CA ILE A 10 -10.57 -6.28 3.26
C ILE A 10 -10.89 -5.75 4.67
N GLY A 11 -10.77 -6.58 5.71
CA GLY A 11 -11.06 -6.16 7.09
C GLY A 11 -10.13 -5.04 7.58
N PHE A 12 -8.87 -5.02 7.13
CA PHE A 12 -7.94 -3.94 7.43
C PHE A 12 -8.35 -2.64 6.71
N PHE A 13 -8.77 -2.73 5.46
CA PHE A 13 -9.27 -1.57 4.72
C PHE A 13 -10.52 -0.98 5.40
N LEU A 14 -11.48 -1.83 5.76
CA LEU A 14 -12.72 -1.42 6.41
C LEU A 14 -12.47 -0.68 7.73
N SER A 15 -11.53 -1.15 8.54
CA SER A 15 -11.19 -0.54 9.82
C SER A 15 -10.35 0.74 9.72
N HIS A 16 -9.43 0.85 8.76
CA HIS A 16 -8.43 1.93 8.76
C HIS A 16 -8.58 2.96 7.63
N ARG A 17 -9.25 2.60 6.53
CA ARG A 17 -9.26 3.40 5.29
C ARG A 17 -10.64 3.62 4.69
N PHE A 18 -11.65 2.88 5.11
CA PHE A 18 -13.01 3.01 4.59
C PHE A 18 -13.58 4.41 4.77
N ALA A 19 -13.44 5.03 5.94
CA ALA A 19 -13.95 6.39 6.18
C ALA A 19 -13.37 7.40 5.19
N LEU A 20 -12.05 7.34 4.93
CA LEU A 20 -11.38 8.18 3.94
C LEU A 20 -11.84 7.86 2.51
N ALA A 21 -11.90 6.58 2.15
CA ALA A 21 -12.32 6.14 0.83
C ALA A 21 -13.78 6.54 0.52
N LYS A 22 -14.68 6.42 1.51
CA LYS A 22 -16.08 6.87 1.44
C LYS A 22 -16.20 8.38 1.29
N ALA A 23 -15.37 9.15 2.02
CA ALA A 23 -15.36 10.60 1.84
C ALA A 23 -14.91 11.01 0.44
N ILE A 24 -13.94 10.29 -0.13
CA ILE A 24 -13.43 10.50 -1.49
C ILE A 24 -14.46 10.07 -2.56
N SER A 25 -15.19 8.97 -2.33
CA SER A 25 -16.14 8.42 -3.30
C SER A 25 -17.30 9.36 -3.60
N ASN A 26 -17.65 10.26 -2.66
CA ASN A 26 -18.64 11.31 -2.87
C ASN A 26 -18.32 12.26 -4.04
N LYS A 27 -17.05 12.38 -4.45
CA LYS A 27 -16.62 13.29 -5.54
C LYS A 27 -15.82 12.60 -6.64
N HIS A 28 -15.30 11.41 -6.38
CA HIS A 28 -14.33 10.74 -7.26
C HIS A 28 -14.63 9.24 -7.36
N LYS A 29 -14.20 8.60 -8.44
CA LYS A 29 -14.31 7.15 -8.57
C LYS A 29 -13.26 6.49 -7.70
N VAL A 30 -13.68 5.58 -6.81
CA VAL A 30 -12.78 4.86 -5.90
C VAL A 30 -12.80 3.38 -6.24
N VAL A 31 -11.60 2.80 -6.32
CA VAL A 31 -11.39 1.37 -6.52
C VAL A 31 -10.59 0.81 -5.35
N LEU A 32 -10.94 -0.37 -4.88
CA LEU A 32 -10.20 -1.12 -3.87
C LEU A 32 -9.65 -2.41 -4.48
N ILE A 33 -8.33 -2.57 -4.49
CA ILE A 33 -7.66 -3.84 -4.77
C ILE A 33 -7.25 -4.47 -3.44
N THR A 34 -7.86 -5.61 -3.09
CA THR A 34 -7.61 -6.29 -1.82
C THR A 34 -7.90 -7.78 -1.87
N ASP A 35 -7.34 -8.54 -0.92
CA ASP A 35 -7.79 -9.91 -0.67
C ASP A 35 -9.18 -9.91 -0.03
N THR A 36 -10.06 -10.73 -0.60
CA THR A 36 -11.47 -10.88 -0.17
C THR A 36 -11.77 -12.26 0.40
N SER A 37 -10.74 -13.08 0.65
CA SER A 37 -10.93 -14.47 1.10
C SER A 37 -11.67 -14.60 2.43
N LYS A 38 -11.59 -13.57 3.27
CA LYS A 38 -12.32 -13.47 4.55
C LYS A 38 -13.46 -12.44 4.55
N ALA A 39 -13.86 -11.96 3.37
CA ALA A 39 -14.96 -11.02 3.26
C ALA A 39 -16.29 -11.68 3.65
N LYS A 40 -17.13 -10.94 4.36
CA LYS A 40 -18.53 -11.30 4.64
C LYS A 40 -19.44 -10.62 3.62
N SER A 41 -20.67 -11.11 3.43
CA SER A 41 -21.64 -10.49 2.52
C SER A 41 -21.89 -9.00 2.85
N GLY A 42 -21.94 -8.66 4.14
CA GLY A 42 -22.08 -7.27 4.60
C GLY A 42 -20.91 -6.36 4.23
N ASP A 43 -19.69 -6.90 4.08
CA ASP A 43 -18.52 -6.12 3.68
C ASP A 43 -18.65 -5.63 2.23
N PHE A 44 -19.22 -6.46 1.34
CA PHE A 44 -19.46 -6.10 -0.06
C PHE A 44 -20.56 -5.04 -0.18
N LEU A 45 -21.68 -5.23 0.54
CA LEU A 45 -22.78 -4.26 0.58
C LEU A 45 -22.29 -2.90 1.09
N GLN A 46 -21.49 -2.88 2.16
CA GLN A 46 -20.93 -1.66 2.70
C GLN A 46 -20.05 -0.89 1.70
N LEU A 47 -19.29 -1.59 0.85
CA LEU A 47 -18.47 -0.98 -0.20
C LEU A 47 -19.33 -0.47 -1.36
N GLU A 48 -20.33 -1.25 -1.76
CA GLU A 48 -21.30 -0.88 -2.80
C GLU A 48 -22.10 0.36 -2.42
N ASP A 49 -22.64 0.41 -1.20
CA ASP A 49 -23.35 1.56 -0.64
C ASP A 49 -22.47 2.82 -0.56
N ALA A 50 -21.16 2.63 -0.44
CA ALA A 50 -20.18 3.71 -0.45
C ALA A 50 -19.71 4.10 -1.87
N GLY A 51 -20.18 3.44 -2.92
CA GLY A 51 -19.74 3.67 -4.30
C GLY A 51 -18.27 3.27 -4.55
N ILE A 52 -17.76 2.26 -3.84
CA ILE A 52 -16.40 1.77 -3.95
C ILE A 52 -16.39 0.48 -4.78
N GLU A 53 -15.75 0.54 -5.96
CA GLU A 53 -15.55 -0.63 -6.82
C GLU A 53 -14.50 -1.57 -6.19
N ILE A 54 -14.80 -2.86 -6.05
CA ILE A 54 -13.84 -3.83 -5.52
C ILE A 54 -13.26 -4.72 -6.61
N ILE A 55 -11.93 -4.86 -6.62
CA ILE A 55 -11.18 -5.76 -7.49
C ILE A 55 -10.42 -6.76 -6.60
N PRO A 56 -10.89 -8.01 -6.49
CA PRO A 56 -10.24 -9.02 -5.66
C PRO A 56 -8.79 -9.30 -6.10
N LEU A 57 -7.87 -9.39 -5.16
CA LEU A 57 -6.49 -9.83 -5.39
C LEU A 57 -6.07 -10.78 -4.26
N LYS A 58 -6.01 -12.08 -4.57
CA LYS A 58 -5.71 -13.09 -3.57
C LYS A 58 -4.33 -12.87 -2.96
N LYS A 59 -4.27 -12.70 -1.63
CA LYS A 59 -2.99 -12.55 -0.92
C LYS A 59 -2.17 -13.84 -0.97
N ARG A 60 -0.89 -13.69 -0.71
CA ARG A 60 0.07 -14.80 -0.62
C ARG A 60 -0.07 -15.50 0.73
N GLN A 61 0.33 -16.76 0.80
CA GLN A 61 0.45 -17.49 2.07
C GLN A 61 1.67 -17.01 2.86
N GLN A 62 1.68 -17.25 4.17
CA GLN A 62 2.78 -16.82 5.05
C GLN A 62 4.13 -17.44 4.65
N SER A 63 4.10 -18.66 4.09
CA SER A 63 5.26 -19.40 3.58
C SER A 63 5.37 -19.33 2.05
N ALA A 64 5.03 -18.19 1.46
CA ALA A 64 5.03 -18.03 0.01
C ALA A 64 6.42 -18.22 -0.61
N THR A 65 6.43 -18.93 -1.74
CA THR A 65 7.58 -19.12 -2.61
C THR A 65 7.86 -17.87 -3.44
N LEU A 66 9.09 -17.72 -3.96
CA LEU A 66 9.45 -16.61 -4.84
C LEU A 66 8.51 -16.50 -6.06
N ARG A 67 8.07 -17.64 -6.61
CA ARG A 67 7.09 -17.68 -7.71
C ARG A 67 5.75 -17.05 -7.33
N GLU A 68 5.27 -17.27 -6.11
CA GLU A 68 4.02 -16.67 -5.62
C GLU A 68 4.15 -15.17 -5.39
N TYR A 69 5.32 -14.69 -4.94
CA TYR A 69 5.62 -13.26 -4.88
C TYR A 69 5.60 -12.62 -6.27
N LEU A 70 6.29 -13.22 -7.25
CA LEU A 70 6.30 -12.73 -8.64
C LEU A 70 4.90 -12.74 -9.25
N ARG A 71 4.14 -13.82 -9.07
CA ARG A 71 2.73 -13.91 -9.50
C ARG A 71 1.91 -12.75 -8.92
N TYR A 72 2.02 -12.51 -7.62
CA TYR A 72 1.27 -11.45 -6.95
C TYR A 72 1.61 -10.06 -7.50
N VAL A 73 2.90 -9.76 -7.69
CA VAL A 73 3.36 -8.49 -8.26
C VAL A 73 2.85 -8.30 -9.68
N CYS A 74 2.92 -9.34 -10.52
CA CYS A 74 2.41 -9.31 -11.89
C CYS A 74 0.88 -9.10 -11.94
N GLU A 75 0.13 -9.81 -11.09
CA GLU A 75 -1.33 -9.66 -11.00
C GLU A 75 -1.73 -8.27 -10.47
N LEU A 76 -1.02 -7.75 -9.47
CA LEU A 76 -1.24 -6.41 -8.93
C LEU A 76 -1.04 -5.37 -10.03
N LYS A 77 0.09 -5.43 -10.77
CA LYS A 77 0.36 -4.56 -11.92
C LYS A 77 -0.77 -4.65 -12.96
N LYS A 78 -1.16 -5.87 -13.34
CA LYS A 78 -2.23 -6.10 -14.33
C LYS A 78 -3.54 -5.44 -13.90
N LYS A 79 -3.95 -5.62 -12.63
CA LYS A 79 -5.18 -5.05 -12.09
C LYS A 79 -5.14 -3.52 -12.03
N ILE A 80 -4.02 -2.94 -11.61
CA ILE A 80 -3.84 -1.48 -11.61
C ILE A 80 -3.91 -0.92 -13.03
N ASN A 81 -3.23 -1.54 -14.00
CA ASN A 81 -3.27 -1.07 -15.38
C ASN A 81 -4.69 -1.22 -15.98
N ALA A 82 -5.40 -2.31 -15.69
CA ALA A 82 -6.76 -2.51 -16.14
C ALA A 82 -7.73 -1.46 -15.59
N CYS A 83 -7.60 -1.06 -14.32
CA CYS A 83 -8.45 -0.02 -13.76
C CYS A 83 -7.98 1.40 -14.10
N SER A 84 -6.71 1.59 -14.51
CA SER A 84 -6.10 2.86 -14.93
C SER A 84 -6.37 4.04 -13.97
N PRO A 85 -5.96 3.94 -12.69
CA PRO A 85 -6.18 4.99 -11.72
C PRO A 85 -5.20 6.16 -11.93
N GLU A 86 -5.65 7.38 -11.65
CA GLU A 86 -4.78 8.55 -11.62
C GLU A 86 -3.90 8.54 -10.36
N TYR A 87 -4.46 8.10 -9.23
CA TYR A 87 -3.78 8.05 -7.94
C TYR A 87 -3.89 6.67 -7.31
N VAL A 88 -2.81 6.21 -6.68
CA VAL A 88 -2.79 4.92 -5.98
C VAL A 88 -2.26 5.06 -4.57
N PHE A 89 -2.96 4.48 -3.60
CA PHE A 89 -2.58 4.40 -2.20
C PHE A 89 -2.17 2.97 -1.89
N PHE A 90 -0.86 2.70 -1.81
CA PHE A 90 -0.32 1.44 -1.34
C PHE A 90 -0.25 1.47 0.19
N THR A 91 -1.07 0.65 0.85
CA THR A 91 -1.20 0.71 2.32
C THR A 91 -0.53 -0.47 3.00
N GLY A 92 0.37 -0.15 3.94
CA GLY A 92 1.19 -1.12 4.66
C GLY A 92 2.56 -1.30 4.01
N THR A 93 3.54 -1.66 4.83
CA THR A 93 4.95 -1.78 4.42
C THR A 93 5.15 -2.75 3.25
N GLU A 94 4.51 -3.92 3.30
CA GLU A 94 4.67 -4.95 2.29
C GLU A 94 4.00 -4.57 0.96
N ILE A 95 2.78 -4.03 1.02
CA ILE A 95 2.07 -3.54 -0.18
C ILE A 95 2.81 -2.34 -0.78
N SER A 96 3.38 -1.47 0.06
CA SER A 96 4.22 -0.35 -0.39
C SER A 96 5.47 -0.82 -1.11
N MET A 97 6.11 -1.91 -0.64
CA MET A 97 7.25 -2.52 -1.33
C MET A 97 6.84 -3.03 -2.73
N PHE A 98 5.73 -3.74 -2.87
CA PHE A 98 5.26 -4.17 -4.20
C PHE A 98 4.88 -3.00 -5.09
N GLY A 99 4.22 -1.99 -4.51
CA GLY A 99 3.90 -0.75 -5.20
C GLY A 99 5.15 -0.07 -5.75
N ALA A 100 6.24 -0.03 -4.97
CA ALA A 100 7.50 0.55 -5.41
C ALA A 100 8.14 -0.22 -6.57
N LEU A 101 8.09 -1.55 -6.55
CA LEU A 101 8.57 -2.39 -7.65
C LEU A 101 7.83 -2.14 -8.97
N ILE A 102 6.53 -1.84 -8.91
CA ILE A 102 5.71 -1.65 -10.10
C ILE A 102 5.47 -0.18 -10.45
N HIS A 103 5.88 0.76 -9.61
CA HIS A 103 5.56 2.19 -9.74
C HIS A 103 5.98 2.76 -11.09
N ASN A 104 7.17 2.41 -11.56
CA ASN A 104 7.69 2.86 -12.87
C ASN A 104 7.04 2.14 -14.06
N LEU A 105 6.21 1.13 -13.80
CA LEU A 105 5.59 0.26 -14.80
C LEU A 105 4.07 0.46 -14.90
N ILE A 106 3.51 1.41 -14.13
CA ILE A 106 2.08 1.74 -14.10
C ILE A 106 1.89 3.22 -14.49
N GLY A 107 0.86 3.51 -15.28
CA GLY A 107 0.59 4.85 -15.84
C GLY A 107 -0.07 5.84 -14.87
N THR A 108 0.30 5.80 -13.58
CA THR A 108 -0.35 6.62 -12.54
C THR A 108 0.26 8.01 -12.47
N LYS A 109 -0.55 9.04 -12.21
CA LYS A 109 -0.07 10.42 -12.02
C LYS A 109 0.71 10.57 -10.73
N LYS A 110 0.29 9.87 -9.66
CA LYS A 110 1.02 9.87 -8.38
C LYS A 110 0.71 8.65 -7.53
N SER A 111 1.73 8.10 -6.88
CA SER A 111 1.58 7.03 -5.89
C SER A 111 1.81 7.54 -4.46
N PHE A 112 1.04 7.03 -3.51
CA PHE A 112 1.19 7.28 -2.09
C PHE A 112 1.53 5.97 -1.38
N PHE A 113 2.64 5.96 -0.67
CA PHE A 113 3.13 4.81 0.09
C PHE A 113 2.86 5.03 1.57
N LEU A 114 1.82 4.39 2.09
CA LEU A 114 1.34 4.59 3.44
C LEU A 114 2.01 3.55 4.31
N ILE A 115 3.05 3.99 5.01
CA ILE A 115 3.86 3.13 5.86
C ILE A 115 3.13 2.94 7.18
N THR A 116 2.59 1.73 7.37
CA THR A 116 1.91 1.30 8.59
C THR A 116 2.41 -0.09 8.95
N GLY A 117 2.66 -0.34 10.24
CA GLY A 117 3.11 -1.64 10.72
C GLY A 117 4.54 -1.96 10.27
N LEU A 118 5.52 -1.19 10.75
CA LEU A 118 6.94 -1.46 10.57
C LEU A 118 7.45 -2.66 11.40
N GLY A 119 6.58 -3.50 11.97
CA GLY A 119 6.95 -4.62 12.86
C GLY A 119 8.21 -5.40 12.43
N PRO A 120 8.34 -5.83 11.16
CA PRO A 120 9.55 -6.51 10.67
C PRO A 120 10.84 -5.67 10.68
N PHE A 121 10.74 -4.35 10.57
CA PHE A 121 11.88 -3.43 10.70
C PHE A 121 12.38 -3.32 12.15
N PHE A 122 11.59 -3.67 13.15
CA PHE A 122 11.97 -3.66 14.56
C PHE A 122 12.34 -5.04 15.13
N LEU A 123 12.18 -6.12 14.34
CA LEU A 123 12.53 -7.48 14.77
C LEU A 123 14.05 -7.67 14.95
N PRO A 124 14.48 -8.63 15.81
CA PRO A 124 15.88 -9.00 16.00
C PRO A 124 16.59 -9.29 14.68
N ASN A 125 17.87 -8.95 14.61
CA ASN A 125 18.68 -8.91 13.38
C ASN A 125 19.08 -10.30 12.86
N ASN A 126 18.12 -11.18 12.62
CA ASN A 126 18.34 -12.49 12.05
C ASN A 126 18.48 -12.39 10.52
N PHE A 127 19.13 -13.37 9.89
CA PHE A 127 19.42 -13.34 8.44
C PHE A 127 18.18 -13.04 7.57
N LYS A 128 17.02 -13.65 7.90
CA LYS A 128 15.74 -13.41 7.21
C LYS A 128 15.30 -11.94 7.27
N VAL A 129 15.45 -11.30 8.42
CA VAL A 129 15.08 -9.88 8.62
C VAL A 129 16.04 -8.96 7.86
N ARG A 130 17.34 -9.28 7.87
CA ARG A 130 18.34 -8.53 7.08
C ARG A 130 18.06 -8.61 5.58
N LEU A 131 17.74 -9.80 5.08
CA LEU A 131 17.37 -10.02 3.69
C LEU A 131 16.09 -9.25 3.33
N PHE A 132 15.04 -9.32 4.16
CA PHE A 132 13.82 -8.55 3.95
C PHE A 132 14.09 -7.04 3.89
N ARG A 133 14.89 -6.50 4.82
CA ARG A 133 15.29 -5.08 4.84
C ARG A 133 16.06 -4.69 3.57
N ALA A 134 16.95 -5.54 3.08
CA ALA A 134 17.71 -5.31 1.86
C ALA A 134 16.80 -5.28 0.62
N ILE A 135 15.89 -6.25 0.50
CA ILE A 135 14.90 -6.31 -0.59
C ILE A 135 14.01 -5.07 -0.56
N ASN A 136 13.51 -4.67 0.60
CA ASN A 136 12.69 -3.45 0.73
C ASN A 136 13.47 -2.21 0.28
N LYS A 137 14.72 -2.06 0.73
CA LYS A 137 15.56 -0.93 0.32
C LYS A 137 15.72 -0.89 -1.20
N ILE A 138 16.06 -2.02 -1.82
CA ILE A 138 16.20 -2.13 -3.27
C ILE A 138 14.89 -1.79 -3.98
N ALA A 139 13.75 -2.33 -3.50
CA ALA A 139 12.44 -2.04 -4.05
C ALA A 139 12.12 -0.54 -4.05
N TYR A 140 12.39 0.15 -2.94
CA TYR A 140 12.17 1.59 -2.85
C TYR A 140 13.17 2.43 -3.65
N LEU A 141 14.41 1.96 -3.84
CA LEU A 141 15.37 2.65 -4.72
C LEU A 141 14.85 2.77 -6.15
N PHE A 142 14.05 1.83 -6.64
CA PHE A 142 13.41 1.96 -7.95
C PHE A 142 12.54 3.22 -8.08
N LEU A 143 12.03 3.78 -6.99
CA LEU A 143 11.25 5.02 -7.03
C LEU A 143 12.07 6.23 -7.54
N MET A 144 13.40 6.15 -7.56
CA MET A 144 14.24 7.24 -8.07
C MET A 144 13.98 7.59 -9.54
N PHE A 145 13.50 6.63 -10.34
CA PHE A 145 13.23 6.82 -11.77
C PHE A 145 11.97 7.63 -12.06
N ASN A 146 11.02 7.68 -11.12
CA ASN A 146 9.81 8.48 -11.24
C ASN A 146 9.51 9.14 -9.90
N LYS A 147 9.67 10.46 -9.83
CA LYS A 147 9.51 11.24 -8.59
C LYS A 147 8.04 11.54 -8.25
N ASN A 148 7.09 11.01 -9.01
CA ASN A 148 5.66 11.19 -8.76
C ASN A 148 5.15 10.26 -7.66
N PHE A 149 5.76 10.34 -6.47
CA PHE A 149 5.30 9.63 -5.30
C PHE A 149 5.47 10.45 -4.03
N ARG A 150 4.79 10.01 -2.96
CA ARG A 150 5.08 10.44 -1.58
C ARG A 150 4.94 9.26 -0.62
N PHE A 151 5.81 9.21 0.37
CA PHE A 151 5.64 8.41 1.56
C PHE A 151 4.77 9.17 2.56
N ILE A 152 3.88 8.45 3.23
CA ILE A 152 3.03 8.96 4.29
C ILE A 152 3.27 8.09 5.51
N PHE A 153 3.68 8.73 6.61
CA PHE A 153 3.99 8.09 7.89
C PHE A 153 2.98 8.53 8.94
N GLN A 154 2.62 7.62 9.86
CA GLN A 154 1.76 7.95 10.99
C GLN A 154 2.55 8.36 12.24
N ASN A 155 3.82 7.94 12.32
CA ASN A 155 4.68 8.15 13.48
C ASN A 155 6.03 8.70 13.02
N GLN A 156 6.61 9.61 13.81
CA GLN A 156 7.91 10.23 13.53
C GLN A 156 9.03 9.16 13.42
N ASN A 157 9.06 8.20 14.34
CA ASN A 157 10.05 7.12 14.34
C ASN A 157 10.09 6.32 13.02
N ASP A 158 8.93 6.05 12.43
CA ASP A 158 8.86 5.31 11.16
C ASP A 158 9.43 6.13 9.99
N MET A 159 9.18 7.45 10.01
CA MET A 159 9.74 8.38 9.04
C MET A 159 11.26 8.47 9.18
N ASP A 160 11.77 8.59 10.41
CA ASP A 160 13.21 8.70 10.68
C ASP A 160 13.96 7.47 10.18
N ILE A 161 13.42 6.26 10.37
CA ILE A 161 14.01 5.03 9.81
C ILE A 161 14.17 5.09 8.29
N PHE A 162 13.21 5.67 7.57
CA PHE A 162 13.28 5.79 6.12
C PHE A 162 14.28 6.87 5.68
N LEU A 163 14.37 7.97 6.42
CA LEU A 163 15.35 9.04 6.19
C LEU A 163 16.77 8.53 6.44
N ASP A 164 17.03 7.92 7.60
CA ASP A 164 18.36 7.42 8.00
C ASP A 164 18.88 6.33 7.05
N LYS A 165 17.98 5.53 6.47
CA LYS A 165 18.33 4.48 5.51
C LYS A 165 18.48 4.98 4.08
N ASN A 166 18.29 6.28 3.85
CA ASN A 166 18.24 6.90 2.52
C ASN A 166 17.20 6.25 1.60
N ILE A 167 16.06 5.84 2.16
CA ILE A 167 14.91 5.30 1.42
C ILE A 167 14.00 6.45 0.99
N SER A 168 13.82 7.44 1.86
CA SER A 168 13.07 8.66 1.57
C SER A 168 13.91 9.89 1.93
N ASN A 169 13.39 11.07 1.63
CA ASN A 169 13.93 12.36 2.03
C ASN A 169 12.79 13.25 2.54
N LYS A 170 13.11 14.43 3.07
CA LYS A 170 12.09 15.33 3.62
C LYS A 170 11.08 15.83 2.57
N SER A 171 11.45 15.93 1.29
CA SER A 171 10.55 16.46 0.25
C SER A 171 9.52 15.44 -0.25
N ASN A 172 9.83 14.14 -0.15
CA ASN A 172 8.92 13.06 -0.51
C ASN A 172 8.30 12.34 0.70
N SER A 173 8.55 12.80 1.93
CA SER A 173 7.98 12.25 3.16
C SER A 173 6.96 13.21 3.75
N LEU A 174 5.82 12.68 4.19
CA LEU A 174 4.78 13.42 4.90
C LEU A 174 4.42 12.69 6.19
N LEU A 175 4.51 13.37 7.32
CA LEU A 175 3.98 12.88 8.58
C LEU A 175 2.51 13.33 8.71
N ILE A 176 1.63 12.39 9.05
CA ILE A 176 0.25 12.66 9.44
C ILE A 176 0.01 12.17 10.86
N SER A 177 -0.90 12.80 11.60
CA SER A 177 -1.29 12.30 12.91
C SER A 177 -1.86 10.88 12.79
N GLY A 178 -1.30 9.95 13.55
CA GLY A 178 -1.81 8.57 13.61
C GLY A 178 -3.27 8.53 14.07
N SER A 179 -4.01 7.52 13.61
CA SER A 179 -5.44 7.30 13.94
C SER A 179 -5.69 6.88 15.40
N GLY A 180 -4.73 7.08 16.31
CA GLY A 180 -4.75 6.60 17.68
C GLY A 180 -4.55 7.67 18.75
N ILE A 181 -4.46 8.95 18.38
CA ILE A 181 -4.34 10.06 19.35
C ILE A 181 -5.44 11.07 19.06
N ASN A 182 -6.64 10.74 19.52
CA ASN A 182 -7.64 11.73 19.90
C ASN A 182 -7.56 11.85 21.44
N THR A 183 -6.62 12.65 21.91
CA THR A 183 -6.62 13.24 23.25
C THR A 183 -6.26 14.70 23.10
#